data_AF-A0A3D2QN24-F1
#
_entry.id   AF-A0A3D2QN24-F1
#
_cell.length_a   1.000
_cell.length_b   1.000
_cell.length_c   1.000
_cell.angle_alpha   90.00
_cell.angle_beta   90.00
_cell.angle_gamma   90.00
#
_symmetry.space_group_name_H-M   'P 1'
#
loop_
_entity.id
_entity.type
_entity.pdbx_description
1 polymer ?
#
loop_
_entity_poly.entity_id
_entity_poly.type
_entity_poly.pdbx_seq_one_letter_code
_entity_poly.pdbx_strand_id
1 'polypeptide(L)'
;MHYTRNQFEQLPEDANDEQIRLTVEGLERHHYEPLMILKAPGFIQWRKRDILSEFDRLAALPSDHPELVAVSDMGAAEVVEKQMGLLLYHYELLCRLRLGDAEAWDVVHELYEDD
;
A
#
# COMPACT_ATOMS: atom_id res chain seq x y z
N MET A 1 1.15 15.13 10.23
CA MET A 1 1.93 13.95 9.82
C MET A 1 1.94 12.94 10.95
N HIS A 2 0.89 12.14 11.00
CA HIS A 2 0.70 11.07 12.00
C HIS A 2 1.51 9.80 11.70
N TYR A 3 2.00 9.66 10.47
CA TYR A 3 2.85 8.56 10.04
C TYR A 3 4.33 8.97 10.05
N THR A 4 5.18 8.07 10.53
CA THR A 4 6.62 8.27 10.67
C THR A 4 7.38 7.21 9.89
N ARG A 5 8.58 7.56 9.41
CA ARG A 5 9.45 6.62 8.70
C ARG A 5 9.72 5.34 9.51
N ASN A 6 9.88 5.49 10.82
CA ASN A 6 10.10 4.36 11.73
C ASN A 6 8.96 3.33 11.67
N GLN A 7 7.68 3.75 11.56
CA GLN A 7 6.57 2.79 11.41
C GLN A 7 6.73 1.91 10.17
N PHE A 8 7.19 2.49 9.05
CA PHE A 8 7.47 1.74 7.83
C PHE A 8 8.73 0.87 7.94
N GLU A 9 9.74 1.32 8.69
CA GLU A 9 10.95 0.52 8.96
C GLU A 9 10.68 -0.70 9.85
N GLN A 10 9.67 -0.62 10.73
CA GLN A 10 9.22 -1.73 11.57
C GLN A 10 8.34 -2.75 10.82
N LEU A 11 7.98 -2.50 9.56
CA LEU A 11 7.27 -3.48 8.74
C LEU A 11 8.09 -4.78 8.61
N PRO A 12 7.43 -5.94 8.47
CA PRO A 12 8.11 -7.22 8.29
C PRO A 12 9.11 -7.18 7.12
N GLU A 13 10.19 -7.95 7.24
CA GLU A 13 11.10 -8.20 6.12
C GLU A 13 10.39 -8.90 4.96
N ASP A 14 10.97 -8.78 3.77
CA ASP A 14 10.39 -9.39 2.57
C ASP A 14 10.22 -10.90 2.75
N ALA A 15 9.04 -11.38 2.35
CA ALA A 15 8.83 -12.80 2.11
C ALA A 15 9.74 -13.29 0.98
N ASN A 16 9.94 -14.60 0.87
CA ASN A 16 10.78 -15.13 -0.20
C ASN A 16 10.11 -14.95 -1.58
N ASP A 17 10.90 -15.06 -2.64
CA ASP A 17 10.44 -14.79 -4.01
C ASP A 17 9.27 -15.66 -4.43
N GLU A 18 9.21 -16.91 -3.97
CA GLU A 18 8.13 -17.83 -4.28
C GLU A 18 6.83 -17.42 -3.58
N GLN A 19 6.89 -17.02 -2.31
CA GLN A 19 5.75 -16.48 -1.57
C GLN A 19 5.20 -15.22 -2.24
N ILE A 20 6.08 -14.29 -2.61
CA ILE A 20 5.69 -13.08 -3.32
C ILE A 20 5.00 -13.43 -4.64
N ARG A 21 5.59 -14.32 -5.45
CA ARG A 21 5.05 -14.74 -6.74
C ARG A 21 3.66 -15.36 -6.59
N LEU A 22 3.49 -16.32 -5.68
CA LEU A 22 2.22 -17.01 -5.45
C LEU A 22 1.14 -16.05 -4.96
N THR A 23 1.46 -15.12 -4.06
CA THR A 23 0.52 -14.10 -3.59
C THR A 23 0.12 -13.15 -4.72
N VAL A 24 1.06 -12.68 -5.53
CA VAL A 24 0.76 -11.83 -6.70
C VAL A 24 -0.20 -12.54 -7.65
N GLU A 25 0.09 -13.80 -8.01
CA GLU A 25 -0.80 -14.58 -8.87
C GLU A 25 -2.21 -14.76 -8.27
N GLY A 26 -2.29 -14.97 -6.96
CA GLY A 26 -3.58 -15.05 -6.26
C GLY A 26 -4.34 -13.73 -6.36
N LEU A 27 -3.71 -12.62 -5.98
CA LEU A 27 -4.31 -11.29 -6.01
C LEU A 27 -4.75 -10.88 -7.42
N GLU A 28 -3.97 -11.21 -8.44
CA GLU A 28 -4.34 -10.99 -9.85
C GLU A 28 -5.59 -11.77 -10.27
N ARG A 29 -5.74 -13.04 -9.82
CA ARG A 29 -6.94 -13.84 -10.07
C ARG A 29 -8.19 -13.27 -9.41
N HIS A 30 -8.02 -12.61 -8.27
CA HIS A 30 -9.10 -11.92 -7.56
C HIS A 30 -9.29 -10.46 -8.02
N HIS A 31 -8.56 -10.02 -9.06
CA HIS A 31 -8.59 -8.64 -9.56
C HIS A 31 -8.37 -7.60 -8.45
N TYR A 32 -7.56 -7.96 -7.45
CA TYR A 32 -7.28 -7.09 -6.32
C TYR A 32 -6.48 -5.86 -6.76
N GLU A 33 -7.04 -4.70 -6.49
CA GLU A 33 -6.46 -3.38 -6.69
C GLU A 33 -6.67 -2.59 -5.40
N PRO A 34 -5.60 -2.31 -4.63
CA PRO A 34 -5.76 -1.63 -3.35
C PRO A 34 -6.28 -0.20 -3.56
N LEU A 35 -7.23 0.22 -2.73
CA LEU A 35 -7.78 1.56 -2.77
C LEU A 35 -6.73 2.57 -2.31
N MET A 36 -6.27 3.40 -3.24
CA MET A 36 -5.28 4.44 -2.98
C MET A 36 -5.80 5.80 -3.45
N ILE A 37 -5.36 6.88 -2.78
CA ILE A 37 -5.67 8.25 -3.21
C ILE A 37 -4.73 8.64 -4.36
N LEU A 38 -3.45 8.33 -4.19
CA LEU A 38 -2.40 8.52 -5.18
C LEU A 38 -2.07 7.20 -5.85
N LYS A 39 -1.66 7.24 -7.11
CA LYS A 39 -1.37 6.03 -7.87
C LYS A 39 -0.16 5.29 -7.28
N ALA A 40 -0.33 4.01 -6.98
CA ALA A 40 0.72 3.10 -6.53
C ALA A 40 0.87 1.93 -7.53
N PRO A 41 1.42 2.17 -8.73
CA PRO A 41 1.48 1.14 -9.77
C PRO A 41 2.35 -0.05 -9.33
N GLY A 42 1.83 -1.25 -9.58
CA GLY A 42 2.52 -2.49 -9.23
C GLY A 42 2.60 -2.77 -7.73
N PHE A 43 1.77 -2.12 -6.91
CA PHE A 43 1.80 -2.22 -5.44
C PHE A 43 1.88 -3.66 -4.92
N ILE A 44 1.12 -4.60 -5.50
CA ILE A 44 1.11 -6.02 -5.06
C ILE A 44 2.47 -6.71 -5.19
N GLN A 45 3.39 -6.16 -6.00
CA GLN A 45 4.75 -6.65 -6.22
C GLN A 45 5.77 -5.94 -5.31
N TRP A 46 5.38 -4.88 -4.60
CA TRP A 46 6.30 -4.07 -3.81
C TRP A 46 6.93 -4.87 -2.68
N ARG A 47 8.20 -4.57 -2.44
CA ARG A 47 9.00 -5.03 -1.30
C ARG A 47 9.17 -3.92 -0.28
N LYS A 48 9.77 -4.24 0.86
CA LYS A 48 9.96 -3.30 1.97
C LYS A 48 10.75 -2.06 1.51
N ARG A 49 11.74 -2.26 0.64
CA ARG A 49 12.49 -1.15 0.03
C ARG A 49 11.60 -0.21 -0.80
N ASP A 50 10.58 -0.73 -1.47
CA ASP A 50 9.76 0.02 -2.41
C ASP A 50 8.78 0.89 -1.62
N ILE A 51 8.17 0.34 -0.56
CA ILE A 51 7.31 1.13 0.32
C ILE A 51 8.09 2.19 1.11
N LEU A 52 9.32 1.91 1.55
CA LEU A 52 10.19 2.91 2.17
C LEU A 52 10.55 4.03 1.19
N SER A 53 10.83 3.68 -0.07
CA SER A 53 11.11 4.65 -1.12
C SER A 53 9.90 5.52 -1.42
N GLU A 54 8.70 4.93 -1.41
CA GLU A 54 7.45 5.66 -1.61
C GLU A 54 7.14 6.60 -0.44
N PHE A 55 7.39 6.16 0.81
CA PHE A 55 7.31 7.05 1.98
C PHE A 55 8.23 8.27 1.80
N ASP A 56 9.49 8.04 1.45
CA ASP A 56 10.49 9.10 1.26
C ASP A 56 10.08 10.05 0.11
N ARG A 57 9.49 9.52 -0.98
CA ARG A 57 8.93 10.32 -2.09
C ARG A 57 7.78 11.21 -1.62
N LEU A 58 6.79 10.64 -0.92
CA LEU A 58 5.61 11.36 -0.44
C LEU A 58 5.97 12.42 0.62
N ALA A 59 6.93 12.13 1.49
CA ALA A 59 7.41 13.08 2.50
C ALA A 59 8.16 14.27 1.87
N ALA A 60 8.79 14.06 0.71
CA ALA A 60 9.53 15.09 -0.01
C ALA A 60 8.70 15.85 -1.07
N LEU A 61 7.46 15.42 -1.32
CA LEU A 61 6.59 16.05 -2.32
C LEU A 61 6.21 17.48 -1.90
N PRO A 62 6.45 18.50 -2.75
CA PRO A 62 6.05 19.86 -2.42
C PRO A 62 4.53 19.98 -2.47
N SER A 63 3.96 20.85 -1.63
CA SER A 63 2.51 20.99 -1.47
C SER A 63 1.76 21.44 -2.73
N ASP A 64 2.46 22.07 -3.67
CA ASP A 64 1.93 22.52 -4.97
C ASP A 64 2.16 21.49 -6.09
N HIS A 65 2.66 20.30 -5.78
CA HIS A 65 2.88 19.25 -6.76
C HIS A 65 1.56 18.87 -7.46
N PRO A 66 1.54 18.74 -8.81
CA PRO A 66 0.31 18.48 -9.56
C PRO A 66 -0.47 17.24 -9.09
N GLU A 67 0.23 16.20 -8.65
CA GLU A 67 -0.37 14.97 -8.12
C GLU A 67 -1.19 15.21 -6.84
N LEU A 68 -0.76 16.14 -5.98
CA LEU A 68 -1.48 16.49 -4.75
C LEU A 68 -2.61 17.47 -5.04
N VAL A 69 -2.37 18.46 -5.91
CA VAL A 69 -3.36 19.48 -6.28
C VAL A 69 -4.52 18.91 -7.10
N ALA A 70 -4.31 17.82 -7.83
CA ALA A 70 -5.36 17.14 -8.59
C ALA A 70 -6.44 16.51 -7.71
N VAL A 71 -6.13 16.22 -6.44
CA VAL A 71 -7.10 15.69 -5.47
C VAL A 71 -7.96 16.86 -4.98
N SER A 72 -9.13 17.00 -5.60
CA SER A 72 -10.11 18.00 -5.22
C SER A 72 -10.61 17.72 -3.79
N ASP A 73 -10.98 18.77 -3.05
CA ASP A 73 -11.57 18.69 -1.69
C ASP A 73 -10.63 18.31 -0.53
N MET A 74 -9.33 18.14 -0.77
CA MET A 74 -8.34 17.87 0.29
C MET A 74 -7.12 18.79 0.18
N GLY A 75 -6.56 19.18 1.33
CA GLY A 75 -5.27 19.87 1.36
C GLY A 75 -4.10 18.92 1.09
N ALA A 76 -3.03 19.39 0.45
CA ALA A 76 -1.87 18.55 0.08
C ALA A 76 -1.29 17.73 1.25
N ALA A 77 -1.18 18.33 2.43
CA ALA A 77 -0.71 17.63 3.64
C ALA A 77 -1.67 16.52 4.09
N GLU A 78 -2.99 16.73 3.92
CA GLU A 78 -4.01 15.74 4.23
C GLU A 78 -3.98 14.57 3.23
N VAL A 79 -3.76 14.87 1.94
CA VAL A 79 -3.59 13.86 0.88
C VAL A 79 -2.42 12.95 1.21
N VAL A 80 -1.25 13.53 1.51
CA VAL A 80 -0.06 12.77 1.89
C VAL A 80 -0.31 11.93 3.14
N GLU A 81 -0.95 12.50 4.16
CA GLU A 81 -1.22 11.79 5.40
C GLU A 81 -2.15 10.59 5.19
N LYS A 82 -3.27 10.77 4.48
CA LYS A 82 -4.18 9.64 4.18
C LYS A 82 -3.54 8.61 3.27
N GLN A 83 -2.77 9.04 2.27
CA GLN A 83 -2.05 8.11 1.39
C GLN A 83 -1.06 7.25 2.18
N MET A 84 -0.32 7.83 3.12
CA MET A 84 0.59 7.05 3.98
C MET A 84 -0.16 6.01 4.83
N GLY A 85 -1.34 6.36 5.34
CA GLY A 85 -2.19 5.41 6.06
C GLY A 85 -2.65 4.23 5.20
N LEU A 86 -3.10 4.51 3.98
CA LEU A 86 -3.52 3.48 3.01
C LEU A 86 -2.33 2.58 2.62
N LEU A 87 -1.17 3.16 2.34
CA LEU A 87 0.05 2.42 2.04
C LEU A 87 0.44 1.47 3.16
N LEU A 88 0.45 1.96 4.41
CA LEU A 88 0.79 1.15 5.58
C LEU A 88 -0.20 -0.02 5.72
N TYR A 89 -1.49 0.28 5.73
CA TYR A 89 -2.56 -0.71 5.89
C TYR A 89 -2.50 -1.80 4.81
N HIS A 90 -2.45 -1.42 3.53
CA HIS A 90 -2.45 -2.36 2.42
C HIS A 90 -1.15 -3.18 2.35
N TYR A 91 -0.03 -2.62 2.80
CA TYR A 91 1.24 -3.35 2.78
C TYR A 91 1.34 -4.33 3.94
N GLU A 92 0.80 -3.99 5.12
CA GLU A 92 0.64 -4.95 6.21
C GLU A 92 -0.24 -6.13 5.78
N LEU A 93 -1.36 -5.86 5.09
CA LEU A 93 -2.20 -6.90 4.50
C LEU A 93 -1.41 -7.76 3.49
N LEU A 94 -0.64 -7.14 2.60
CA LEU A 94 0.20 -7.83 1.62
C LEU A 94 1.26 -8.71 2.28
N CYS A 95 1.88 -8.27 3.37
CA CYS A 95 2.81 -9.07 4.17
C CYS A 95 2.12 -10.31 4.75
N ARG A 96 0.92 -10.16 5.33
CA ARG A 96 0.15 -11.28 5.89
C ARG A 96 -0.23 -12.31 4.81
N LEU A 97 -0.69 -11.83 3.65
CA LEU A 97 -1.03 -12.68 2.49
C LEU A 97 0.17 -13.50 2.02
N ARG A 98 1.37 -12.90 1.96
CA ARG A 98 2.63 -13.59 1.59
C ARG A 98 3.07 -14.66 2.58
N LEU A 99 2.66 -14.52 3.84
CA LEU A 99 2.91 -15.52 4.89
C LEU A 99 1.84 -16.61 4.95
N GLY A 100 0.85 -16.57 4.04
CA GLY A 100 -0.22 -17.57 3.98
C GLY A 100 -1.27 -17.41 5.08
N ASP A 101 -1.44 -16.21 5.62
CA ASP A 101 -2.50 -15.91 6.59
C ASP A 101 -3.87 -16.01 5.92
N ALA A 102 -4.70 -16.94 6.39
CA ALA A 102 -6.04 -17.16 5.84
C ALA A 102 -6.98 -15.98 6.12
N GLU A 103 -6.89 -15.35 7.30
CA GLU A 103 -7.73 -14.20 7.65
C GLU A 103 -7.43 -12.99 6.75
N ALA A 104 -6.19 -12.87 6.26
CA ALA A 104 -5.84 -11.83 5.30
C ALA A 104 -6.52 -12.04 3.94
N TRP A 105 -6.72 -13.30 3.54
CA TRP A 105 -7.50 -13.61 2.35
C TRP A 105 -8.98 -13.29 2.56
N ASP A 106 -9.55 -13.55 3.75
CA ASP A 106 -10.93 -13.19 4.04
C ASP A 106 -11.17 -11.68 3.86
N VAL A 107 -10.23 -10.82 4.32
CA VAL A 107 -10.28 -9.37 4.08
C VAL A 107 -10.29 -9.03 2.59
N VAL A 108 -9.49 -9.72 1.77
CA VAL A 108 -9.49 -9.52 0.31
C VAL A 108 -10.84 -9.94 -0.30
N HIS A 109 -11.45 -11.03 0.17
CA HIS A 109 -12.76 -11.45 -0.31
C HIS A 109 -13.84 -10.45 0.11
N GLU A 110 -13.87 -10.01 1.37
CA GLU A 110 -14.85 -9.03 1.86
C GLU A 110 -14.82 -7.72 1.07
N LEU A 111 -13.65 -7.25 0.65
CA LEU A 111 -13.52 -6.04 -0.18
C LEU A 111 -14.13 -6.18 -1.58
N TYR A 112 -14.35 -7.41 -2.08
CA TYR A 112 -14.77 -7.71 -3.45
C TYR A 112 -16.04 -8.57 -3.55
N GLU A 113 -16.56 -9.09 -2.43
CA GLU A 113 -17.81 -9.84 -2.37
C GLU A 113 -19.06 -8.93 -2.30
N ASP A 114 -18.89 -7.63 -2.07
CA ASP A 114 -19.97 -6.63 -2.00
C ASP A 114 -20.30 -5.93 -3.36
N ASP A 115 -19.67 -6.36 -4.47
CA ASP A 115 -19.90 -5.83 -5.85
C ASP A 115 -20.78 -6.74 -6.73
#